data_AF-A0A2K5QCB9-F1
#
_entry.id   AF-A0A2K5QCB9-F1
#
_cell.length_a   1.000
_cell.length_b   1.000
_cell.length_c   1.000
_cell.angle_alpha   90.00
_cell.angle_beta   90.00
_cell.angle_gamma   90.00
#
_symmetry.space_group_name_H-M   'P 1'
#
loop_
_entity.id
_entity.type
_entity.pdbx_description
1 polymer ?
#
loop_
_entity_poly.entity_id
_entity_poly.type
_entity_poly.pdbx_seq_one_letter_code
_entity_poly.pdbx_strand_id
1 'polypeptide(L)'
;MGLAMEHGASYARAGSSSHGCWYYLRYFFLFVSLIQFLIILGLVLFMVYGNVHVGTESNLQATERRAEGLYSQVVGLSASQTNLTKELNLTTRAKDAIMQMLLNARRDLDRINASFRQCQADRVVYINDQVFVAAIILSEKQCRDQFKEMNKSCDALLLMLGQKAKTLEVEIEKEKTVCTKDKEGMLLSKRMAEEQLAECVKSQELQRQERQLAQEQLQKVQSLCLPLDKDKFETDLRNLWRDSIIPRNLDSMSYNIYHPLGSEVASIRRACDHMPSLMTSKVEELARSLRAGIDRVTHENSDLQRQKLDAERGLRASQEAKQKLEKEAQAREAKLQAECSRQTQLALEEKAALRKERDSLAKELEEKKREAEQLRLELAIKNSALDTCIRAKSQPMTPGLRPMGAAPNPRIIEPAALEEYKRKVLESQRPPAVIPAAPSSG
;
A
#
# COMPACT_ATOMS: atom_id res chain seq x y z
N MET A 1 28.48 -108.65 -86.97
CA MET A 1 28.47 -109.68 -88.04
C MET A 1 29.57 -109.28 -89.01
N GLY A 2 30.59 -110.04 -89.33
CA GLY A 2 30.86 -111.48 -89.26
C GLY A 2 31.83 -111.75 -90.43
N LEU A 3 32.94 -112.41 -90.12
CA LEU A 3 34.17 -112.63 -90.91
C LEU A 3 34.00 -113.42 -92.24
N ALA A 4 35.05 -113.33 -93.09
CA ALA A 4 35.83 -114.43 -93.75
C ALA A 4 36.13 -114.13 -95.24
N MET A 5 37.37 -114.07 -95.77
CA MET A 5 38.43 -115.11 -95.97
C MET A 5 37.91 -116.35 -96.73
N GLU A 6 38.51 -116.98 -97.75
CA GLU A 6 39.90 -117.18 -98.22
C GLU A 6 39.91 -117.93 -99.60
N HIS A 7 41.05 -117.94 -100.32
CA HIS A 7 41.76 -119.00 -101.10
C HIS A 7 40.99 -120.08 -101.92
N GLY A 8 41.46 -120.64 -103.05
CA GLY A 8 42.76 -120.71 -103.73
C GLY A 8 42.96 -122.13 -104.34
N ALA A 9 43.70 -122.23 -105.48
CA ALA A 9 44.51 -123.40 -105.94
C ALA A 9 43.79 -124.73 -106.34
N SER A 10 44.29 -125.66 -107.19
CA SER A 10 45.48 -125.85 -108.06
C SER A 10 45.40 -127.19 -108.83
N TYR A 11 46.38 -127.41 -109.73
CA TYR A 11 46.96 -128.67 -110.31
C TYR A 11 46.41 -129.14 -111.69
N ALA A 12 47.18 -129.09 -112.80
CA ALA A 12 48.35 -129.92 -113.25
C ALA A 12 47.92 -131.36 -113.65
N ARG A 13 48.37 -132.06 -114.72
CA ARG A 13 49.65 -132.12 -115.46
C ARG A 13 49.54 -133.06 -116.71
N ALA A 14 50.50 -132.93 -117.65
CA ALA A 14 51.02 -133.90 -118.66
C ALA A 14 50.13 -134.29 -119.87
N GLY A 15 50.61 -134.49 -121.10
CA GLY A 15 51.93 -134.43 -121.72
C GLY A 15 51.86 -134.88 -123.21
N SER A 16 52.86 -134.48 -124.00
CA SER A 16 53.33 -134.99 -125.32
C SER A 16 52.37 -135.21 -126.51
N SER A 17 52.52 -134.40 -127.57
CA SER A 17 52.88 -134.86 -128.94
C SER A 17 52.81 -133.68 -129.94
N SER A 18 53.95 -133.37 -130.58
CA SER A 18 54.10 -132.61 -131.84
C SER A 18 53.20 -131.38 -132.03
N HIS A 19 53.66 -130.22 -131.55
CA HIS A 19 52.99 -128.93 -131.70
C HIS A 19 53.02 -128.42 -133.15
N GLY A 20 51.88 -128.50 -133.83
CA GLY A 20 51.63 -127.73 -135.05
C GLY A 20 51.50 -126.23 -134.74
N CYS A 21 51.88 -125.40 -135.72
CA CYS A 21 51.86 -123.93 -135.77
C CYS A 21 50.59 -123.23 -135.22
N TRP A 22 49.50 -123.97 -135.02
CA TRP A 22 48.21 -123.48 -134.53
C TRP A 22 48.20 -123.08 -133.04
N TYR A 23 49.11 -123.62 -132.21
CA TYR A 23 49.13 -123.33 -130.76
C TYR A 23 49.60 -121.89 -130.44
N TYR A 24 50.61 -121.36 -131.14
CA TYR A 24 51.18 -120.02 -130.85
C TYR A 24 50.30 -118.85 -131.32
N LEU A 25 49.52 -119.03 -132.40
CA LEU A 25 48.61 -118.00 -132.93
C LEU A 25 47.49 -117.63 -131.95
N ARG A 26 47.01 -118.59 -131.16
CA ARG A 26 45.97 -118.35 -130.14
C ARG A 26 46.47 -117.49 -128.97
N TYR A 27 47.74 -117.61 -128.58
CA TYR A 27 48.33 -116.77 -127.54
C TYR A 27 48.60 -115.35 -128.03
N PHE A 28 49.07 -115.17 -129.27
CA PHE A 28 49.34 -113.84 -129.82
C PHE A 28 48.09 -112.95 -129.85
N PHE A 29 46.95 -113.50 -130.30
CA PHE A 29 45.69 -112.74 -130.34
C PHE A 29 45.17 -112.38 -128.94
N LEU A 30 45.35 -113.27 -127.94
CA LEU A 30 44.99 -113.00 -126.55
C LEU A 30 45.83 -111.86 -125.95
N PHE A 31 47.14 -111.83 -126.19
CA PHE A 31 48.02 -110.78 -125.66
C PHE A 31 47.76 -109.41 -126.30
N VAL A 32 47.46 -109.34 -127.60
CA VAL A 32 47.14 -108.06 -128.25
C VAL A 32 45.82 -107.47 -127.71
N SER A 33 44.79 -108.29 -127.52
CA SER A 33 43.53 -107.81 -126.92
C SER A 33 43.69 -107.39 -125.45
N LEU A 34 44.56 -108.06 -124.67
CA LEU A 34 44.83 -107.70 -123.26
C LEU A 34 45.54 -106.34 -123.14
N ILE A 35 46.55 -106.08 -123.98
CA ILE A 35 47.28 -104.81 -123.97
C ILE A 35 46.34 -103.66 -124.35
N GLN A 36 45.47 -103.84 -125.35
CA GLN A 36 44.46 -102.84 -125.72
C GLN A 36 43.50 -102.53 -124.56
N PHE A 37 43.05 -103.54 -123.82
CA PHE A 37 42.16 -103.33 -122.68
C PHE A 37 42.84 -102.53 -121.55
N LEU A 38 44.10 -102.83 -121.23
CA LEU A 38 44.87 -102.12 -120.20
C LEU A 38 45.11 -100.64 -120.55
N ILE A 39 45.31 -100.30 -121.82
CA ILE A 39 45.46 -98.89 -122.25
C ILE A 39 44.15 -98.12 -122.07
N ILE A 40 43.01 -98.69 -122.47
CA ILE A 40 41.70 -98.05 -122.32
C ILE A 40 41.39 -97.80 -120.83
N LEU A 41 41.65 -98.79 -119.97
CA LEU A 41 41.43 -98.67 -118.53
C LEU A 41 42.36 -97.62 -117.90
N GLY A 42 43.62 -97.55 -118.35
CA GLY A 42 44.58 -96.52 -117.94
C GLY A 42 44.14 -95.10 -118.29
N LEU A 43 43.61 -94.87 -119.50
CA LEU A 43 43.14 -93.54 -119.92
C LEU A 43 41.88 -93.10 -119.17
N VAL A 44 40.95 -94.01 -118.87
CA VAL A 44 39.73 -93.68 -118.11
C VAL A 44 40.06 -93.30 -116.67
N LEU A 45 40.98 -94.03 -116.00
CA LEU A 45 41.39 -93.67 -114.64
C LEU A 45 42.09 -92.30 -114.57
N PHE A 46 42.90 -91.96 -115.57
CA PHE A 46 43.53 -90.64 -115.63
C PHE A 46 42.50 -89.52 -115.83
N MET A 47 41.45 -89.75 -116.62
CA MET A 47 40.39 -88.76 -116.83
C MET A 47 39.50 -88.58 -115.59
N VAL A 48 39.20 -89.66 -114.86
CA VAL A 48 38.31 -89.61 -113.68
C VAL A 48 39.04 -89.07 -112.44
N TYR A 49 40.34 -89.35 -112.27
CA TYR A 49 41.07 -88.98 -111.05
C TYR A 49 42.18 -87.94 -111.25
N GLY A 50 42.52 -87.55 -112.49
CA GLY A 50 43.63 -86.64 -112.77
C GLY A 50 43.39 -85.16 -112.46
N ASN A 51 42.17 -84.73 -112.11
CA ASN A 51 41.83 -83.29 -111.98
C ASN A 51 41.19 -82.90 -110.62
N VAL A 52 41.68 -83.45 -109.50
CA VAL A 52 41.08 -83.23 -108.16
C VAL A 52 41.72 -82.06 -107.37
N HIS A 53 42.82 -81.45 -107.84
CA HIS A 53 43.55 -80.43 -107.05
C HIS A 53 43.07 -78.97 -107.17
N VAL A 54 42.27 -78.61 -108.17
CA VAL A 54 41.82 -77.20 -108.35
C VAL A 54 40.48 -76.90 -107.64
N GLY A 55 39.64 -77.93 -107.43
CA GLY A 55 38.32 -77.78 -106.80
C GLY A 55 38.32 -77.77 -105.27
N THR A 56 39.33 -78.34 -104.62
CA THR A 56 39.42 -78.43 -103.15
C THR A 56 39.99 -77.16 -102.53
N GLU A 57 41.00 -76.53 -103.16
CA GLU A 57 41.60 -75.29 -102.65
C GLU A 57 40.64 -74.09 -102.73
N SER A 58 39.85 -74.01 -103.81
CA SER A 58 38.84 -72.96 -104.00
C SER A 58 37.69 -73.04 -103.00
N ASN A 59 37.23 -74.25 -102.65
CA ASN A 59 36.22 -74.44 -101.62
C ASN A 59 36.74 -74.13 -100.21
N LEU A 60 37.99 -74.48 -99.91
CA LEU A 60 38.59 -74.22 -98.61
C LEU A 60 38.77 -72.70 -98.38
N GLN A 61 39.26 -71.97 -99.39
CA GLN A 61 39.30 -70.51 -99.35
C GLN A 61 37.91 -69.87 -99.25
N ALA A 62 36.88 -70.44 -99.88
CA ALA A 62 35.52 -69.93 -99.79
C ALA A 62 34.92 -70.13 -98.38
N THR A 63 35.21 -71.26 -97.72
CA THR A 63 34.79 -71.50 -96.33
C THR A 63 35.55 -70.63 -95.34
N GLU A 64 36.84 -70.39 -95.55
CA GLU A 64 37.67 -69.51 -94.72
C GLU A 64 37.14 -68.07 -94.78
N ARG A 65 36.87 -67.54 -95.98
CA ARG A 65 36.26 -66.20 -96.14
C ARG A 65 34.88 -66.09 -95.48
N ARG A 66 34.06 -67.14 -95.50
CA ARG A 66 32.76 -67.14 -94.77
C ARG A 66 32.96 -67.22 -93.26
N ALA A 67 33.91 -68.00 -92.78
CA ALA A 67 34.23 -68.10 -91.36
C ALA A 67 34.79 -66.76 -90.83
N GLU A 68 35.69 -66.10 -91.57
CA GLU A 68 36.16 -64.75 -91.27
C GLU A 68 35.03 -63.72 -91.33
N GLY A 69 34.11 -63.84 -92.30
CA GLY A 69 32.91 -63.00 -92.41
C GLY A 69 31.97 -63.16 -91.22
N LEU A 70 31.73 -64.39 -90.75
CA LEU A 70 30.92 -64.65 -89.55
C LEU A 70 31.65 -64.25 -88.27
N TYR A 71 32.95 -64.48 -88.17
CA TYR A 71 33.75 -64.10 -87.02
C TYR A 71 33.79 -62.57 -86.87
N SER A 72 34.02 -61.83 -87.96
CA SER A 72 33.96 -60.36 -87.94
C SER A 72 32.56 -59.85 -87.57
N GLN A 73 31.48 -60.49 -88.01
CA GLN A 73 30.12 -60.17 -87.58
C GLN A 73 29.89 -60.46 -86.10
N VAL A 74 30.34 -61.61 -85.57
CA VAL A 74 30.20 -61.95 -84.15
C VAL A 74 31.00 -60.99 -83.27
N VAL A 75 32.22 -60.61 -83.69
CA VAL A 75 33.03 -59.60 -82.99
C VAL A 75 32.34 -58.23 -83.04
N GLY A 76 31.79 -57.84 -84.19
CA GLY A 76 31.04 -56.60 -84.35
C GLY A 76 29.77 -56.55 -83.49
N LEU A 77 29.01 -57.66 -83.43
CA LEU A 77 27.82 -57.80 -82.60
C LEU A 77 28.16 -57.87 -81.10
N SER A 78 29.26 -58.51 -80.73
CA SER A 78 29.75 -58.51 -79.35
C SER A 78 30.19 -57.10 -78.92
N ALA A 79 30.86 -56.36 -79.81
CA ALA A 79 31.22 -54.97 -79.55
C ALA A 79 29.99 -54.08 -79.38
N SER A 80 28.98 -54.21 -80.26
CA SER A 80 27.72 -53.47 -80.12
C SER A 80 26.97 -53.85 -78.85
N GLN A 81 26.87 -55.14 -78.50
CA GLN A 81 26.24 -55.59 -77.25
C GLN A 81 26.93 -54.99 -76.02
N THR A 82 28.27 -55.00 -75.97
CA THR A 82 28.99 -54.38 -74.85
C THR A 82 28.80 -52.87 -74.79
N ASN A 83 28.70 -52.20 -75.95
CA ASN A 83 28.44 -50.76 -76.01
C ASN A 83 27.02 -50.42 -75.53
N LEU A 84 26.00 -51.12 -76.03
CA LEU A 84 24.62 -50.96 -75.56
C LEU A 84 24.49 -51.27 -74.06
N THR A 85 25.20 -52.30 -73.57
CA THR A 85 25.20 -52.64 -72.14
C THR A 85 25.82 -51.52 -71.31
N LYS A 86 26.87 -50.84 -71.80
CA LYS A 86 27.45 -49.65 -71.14
C LYS A 86 26.48 -48.48 -71.15
N GLU A 87 25.85 -48.17 -72.28
CA GLU A 87 24.87 -47.09 -72.39
C GLU A 87 23.64 -47.32 -71.49
N LEU A 88 23.13 -48.55 -71.43
CA LEU A 88 22.02 -48.91 -70.54
C LEU A 88 22.42 -48.79 -69.07
N ASN A 89 23.63 -49.17 -68.70
CA ASN A 89 24.14 -49.00 -67.33
C ASN A 89 24.28 -47.52 -66.96
N LEU A 90 24.80 -46.68 -67.87
CA LEU A 90 24.88 -45.23 -67.67
C LEU A 90 23.47 -44.62 -67.53
N THR A 91 22.54 -45.03 -68.40
CA THR A 91 21.14 -44.55 -68.37
C THR A 91 20.42 -44.99 -67.09
N THR A 92 20.65 -46.22 -66.62
CA THR A 92 20.06 -46.72 -65.38
C THR A 92 20.60 -45.96 -64.17
N ARG A 93 21.92 -45.72 -64.11
CA ARG A 93 22.53 -44.90 -63.05
C ARG A 93 22.02 -43.46 -63.08
N ALA A 94 21.87 -42.87 -64.27
CA ALA A 94 21.30 -41.53 -64.42
C ALA A 94 19.85 -41.48 -63.93
N LYS A 95 19.04 -42.48 -64.26
CA LYS A 95 17.67 -42.62 -63.75
C LYS A 95 17.64 -42.73 -62.23
N ASP A 96 18.48 -43.57 -61.63
CA ASP A 96 18.53 -43.74 -60.17
C ASP A 96 18.98 -42.45 -59.47
N ALA A 97 19.96 -41.73 -60.02
CA ALA A 97 20.39 -40.43 -59.52
C ALA A 97 19.27 -39.38 -59.60
N ILE A 98 18.54 -39.32 -60.72
CA ILE A 98 17.37 -38.44 -60.89
C ILE A 98 16.27 -38.81 -59.88
N MET A 99 16.01 -40.09 -59.68
CA MET A 99 14.98 -40.55 -58.74
C MET A 99 15.36 -40.19 -57.29
N GLN A 100 16.63 -40.33 -56.91
CA GLN A 100 17.11 -39.89 -55.60
C GLN A 100 16.99 -38.37 -55.42
N MET A 101 17.36 -37.58 -56.44
CA MET A 101 17.19 -36.12 -56.40
C MET A 101 15.71 -35.73 -56.24
N LEU A 102 14.80 -36.40 -56.95
CA LEU A 102 13.36 -36.14 -56.84
C LEU A 102 12.82 -36.45 -55.45
N LEU A 103 13.26 -37.55 -54.83
CA LEU A 103 12.88 -37.91 -53.47
C LEU A 103 13.40 -36.89 -52.44
N ASN A 104 14.64 -36.43 -52.60
CA ASN A 104 15.22 -35.41 -51.73
C ASN A 104 14.49 -34.07 -51.88
N ALA A 105 14.23 -33.64 -53.12
CA ALA A 105 13.47 -32.42 -53.40
C ALA A 105 12.06 -32.47 -52.79
N ARG A 106 11.41 -33.64 -52.81
CA ARG A 106 10.10 -33.82 -52.17
C ARG A 106 10.17 -33.68 -50.65
N ARG A 107 11.17 -34.27 -50.00
CA ARG A 107 11.40 -34.11 -48.55
C ARG A 107 11.68 -32.66 -48.16
N ASP A 108 12.47 -31.96 -48.97
CA ASP A 108 12.77 -30.55 -48.76
C ASP A 108 11.52 -29.69 -48.92
N LEU A 109 10.68 -29.97 -49.93
CA LEU A 109 9.39 -29.31 -50.10
C LEU A 109 8.47 -29.52 -48.89
N ASP A 110 8.37 -30.75 -48.38
CA ASP A 110 7.56 -31.07 -47.21
C ASP A 110 8.09 -30.34 -45.96
N ARG A 111 9.41 -30.28 -45.77
CA ARG A 111 10.05 -29.53 -44.68
C ARG A 111 9.80 -28.03 -44.78
N ILE A 112 9.93 -27.44 -45.97
CA ILE A 112 9.68 -26.02 -46.21
C ILE A 112 8.19 -25.73 -45.93
N ASN A 113 7.27 -26.55 -46.43
CA ASN A 113 5.84 -26.38 -46.19
C ASN A 113 5.49 -26.45 -44.69
N ALA A 114 6.07 -27.38 -43.95
CA ALA A 114 5.88 -27.46 -42.50
C ALA A 114 6.39 -26.19 -41.79
N SER A 115 7.60 -25.73 -42.14
CA SER A 115 8.17 -24.50 -41.57
C SER A 115 7.36 -23.24 -41.92
N PHE A 116 6.81 -23.18 -43.13
CA PHE A 116 5.97 -22.09 -43.59
C PHE A 116 4.66 -22.03 -42.81
N ARG A 117 4.01 -23.18 -42.57
CA ARG A 117 2.80 -23.27 -41.74
C ARG A 117 3.07 -22.85 -40.31
N GLN A 118 4.19 -23.26 -39.73
CA GLN A 118 4.59 -22.83 -38.39
C GLN A 118 4.80 -21.32 -38.33
N CYS A 119 5.56 -20.76 -39.29
CA CYS A 119 5.79 -19.31 -39.37
C CYS A 119 4.48 -18.53 -39.55
N GLN A 120 3.53 -19.05 -40.31
CA GLN A 120 2.21 -18.43 -40.47
C GLN A 120 1.42 -18.45 -39.15
N ALA A 121 1.45 -19.56 -38.41
CA ALA A 121 0.81 -19.66 -37.10
C ALA A 121 1.45 -18.69 -36.09
N ASP A 122 2.78 -18.66 -36.01
CA ASP A 122 3.53 -17.76 -35.12
C ASP A 122 3.25 -16.29 -35.45
N ARG A 123 3.12 -15.95 -36.75
CA ARG A 123 2.78 -14.58 -37.17
C ARG A 123 1.40 -14.15 -36.69
N VAL A 124 0.42 -15.05 -36.71
CA VAL A 124 -0.94 -14.76 -36.20
C VAL A 124 -0.92 -14.55 -34.69
N VAL A 125 -0.18 -15.38 -33.95
CA VAL A 125 0.01 -15.21 -32.50
C VAL A 125 0.66 -13.86 -32.19
N TYR A 126 1.75 -13.53 -32.88
CA TYR A 126 2.46 -12.26 -32.68
C TYR A 126 1.57 -11.02 -32.94
N ILE A 127 0.77 -11.04 -34.01
CA ILE A 127 -0.16 -9.94 -34.31
C ILE A 127 -1.21 -9.79 -33.21
N ASN A 128 -1.72 -10.90 -32.67
CA ASN A 128 -2.67 -10.84 -31.56
C ASN A 128 -2.01 -10.32 -30.28
N ASP A 129 -0.81 -10.80 -29.95
CA ASP A 129 -0.04 -10.37 -28.77
C ASP A 129 0.32 -8.88 -28.82
N GLN A 130 0.65 -8.36 -30.00
CA GLN A 130 0.93 -6.93 -30.18
C GLN A 130 -0.23 -6.03 -29.72
N VAL A 131 -1.47 -6.46 -29.96
CA VAL A 131 -2.67 -5.71 -29.55
C VAL A 131 -2.77 -5.65 -28.02
N PHE A 132 -2.49 -6.76 -27.33
CA PHE A 132 -2.44 -6.79 -25.87
C PHE A 132 -1.27 -5.98 -25.31
N VAL A 133 -0.07 -6.07 -25.90
CA VAL A 133 1.09 -5.28 -25.47
C VAL A 133 0.81 -3.77 -25.56
N ALA A 134 0.20 -3.32 -26.67
CA ALA A 134 -0.21 -1.93 -26.81
C ALA A 134 -1.22 -1.50 -25.72
N ALA A 135 -2.19 -2.36 -25.40
CA ALA A 135 -3.16 -2.10 -24.34
C ALA A 135 -2.52 -2.06 -22.94
N ILE A 136 -1.53 -2.93 -22.66
CA ILE A 136 -0.76 -2.89 -21.41
C ILE A 136 -0.06 -1.54 -21.26
N ILE A 137 0.68 -1.10 -22.28
CA ILE A 137 1.41 0.19 -22.27
C ILE A 137 0.46 1.36 -22.00
N LEU A 138 -0.72 1.36 -22.64
CA LEU A 138 -1.73 2.39 -22.42
C LEU A 138 -2.27 2.36 -20.98
N SER A 139 -2.56 1.16 -20.45
CA SER A 139 -3.05 1.00 -19.08
C SER A 139 -2.01 1.47 -18.03
N GLU A 140 -0.73 1.18 -18.26
CA GLU A 140 0.36 1.60 -17.38
C GLU A 140 0.54 3.13 -17.40
N LYS A 141 0.44 3.74 -18.59
CA LYS A 141 0.45 5.20 -18.74
C LYS A 141 -0.70 5.83 -17.96
N GLN A 142 -1.92 5.29 -18.08
CA GLN A 142 -3.09 5.78 -17.35
C GLN A 142 -2.92 5.65 -15.83
N CYS A 143 -2.41 4.51 -15.34
CA CYS A 143 -2.10 4.32 -13.93
C CYS A 143 -1.07 5.33 -13.42
N ARG A 144 -0.02 5.61 -14.21
CA ARG A 144 1.01 6.58 -13.86
C ARG A 144 0.44 8.01 -13.77
N ASP A 145 -0.44 8.37 -14.69
CA ASP A 145 -1.06 9.70 -14.68
C ASP A 145 -2.06 9.86 -13.53
N GLN A 146 -2.85 8.82 -13.22
CA GLN A 146 -3.69 8.79 -12.02
C GLN A 146 -2.88 8.94 -10.74
N PHE A 147 -1.75 8.23 -10.62
CA PHE A 147 -0.87 8.33 -9.45
C PHE A 147 -0.31 9.75 -9.28
N LYS A 148 0.11 10.40 -10.38
CA LYS A 148 0.56 11.80 -10.34
C LYS A 148 -0.55 12.74 -9.87
N GLU A 149 -1.78 12.53 -10.32
CA GLU A 149 -2.92 13.36 -9.92
C GLU A 149 -3.28 13.15 -8.44
N MET A 150 -3.28 11.90 -7.98
CA MET A 150 -3.43 11.59 -6.55
C MET A 150 -2.33 12.23 -5.70
N ASN A 151 -1.08 12.22 -6.18
CA ASN A 151 0.03 12.84 -5.46
C ASN A 151 -0.15 14.36 -5.30
N LYS A 152 -0.60 15.07 -6.36
CA LYS A 152 -0.97 16.50 -6.26
C LYS A 152 -2.08 16.74 -5.23
N SER A 153 -3.08 15.86 -5.19
CA SER A 153 -4.16 15.94 -4.20
C SER A 153 -3.64 15.76 -2.77
N CYS A 154 -2.69 14.85 -2.55
CA CYS A 154 -2.03 14.65 -1.27
C CYS A 154 -1.24 15.89 -0.84
N ASP A 155 -0.45 16.49 -1.74
CA ASP A 155 0.31 17.71 -1.48
C ASP A 155 -0.63 18.88 -1.11
N ALA A 156 -1.77 19.02 -1.81
CA ALA A 156 -2.78 20.02 -1.51
C ALA A 156 -3.42 19.81 -0.11
N LEU A 157 -3.70 18.55 0.25
CA LEU A 157 -4.22 18.23 1.59
C LEU A 157 -3.20 18.54 2.68
N LEU A 158 -1.91 18.25 2.44
CA LEU A 158 -0.83 18.53 3.38
C LEU A 158 -0.66 20.05 3.59
N LEU A 159 -0.76 20.85 2.53
CA LEU A 159 -0.76 22.31 2.62
C LEU A 159 -1.98 22.84 3.41
N MET A 160 -3.18 22.31 3.13
CA MET A 160 -4.41 22.66 3.87
C MET A 160 -4.30 22.33 5.36
N LEU A 161 -3.81 21.14 5.71
CA LEU A 161 -3.58 20.73 7.10
C LEU A 161 -2.52 21.62 7.76
N GLY A 162 -1.44 21.96 7.05
CA GLY A 162 -0.42 22.89 7.54
C GLY A 162 -0.95 24.30 7.79
N GLN A 163 -1.86 24.80 6.94
CA GLN A 163 -2.54 26.08 7.15
C GLN A 163 -3.45 26.02 8.39
N LYS A 164 -4.26 24.97 8.54
CA LYS A 164 -5.12 24.78 9.72
C LYS A 164 -4.32 24.71 11.01
N ALA A 165 -3.19 24.00 11.01
CA ALA A 165 -2.29 23.93 12.17
C ALA A 165 -1.78 25.31 12.57
N LYS A 166 -1.32 26.13 11.60
CA LYS A 166 -0.89 27.51 11.86
C LYS A 166 -2.02 28.39 12.38
N THR A 167 -3.24 28.24 11.86
CA THR A 167 -4.41 28.98 12.36
C THR A 167 -4.71 28.62 13.81
N LEU A 168 -4.71 27.33 14.15
CA LEU A 168 -4.93 26.85 15.52
C LEU A 168 -3.82 27.32 16.48
N GLU A 169 -2.56 27.35 16.05
CA GLU A 169 -1.47 27.91 16.85
C GLU A 169 -1.70 29.39 17.20
N VAL A 170 -2.17 30.18 16.23
CA VAL A 170 -2.52 31.60 16.46
C VAL A 170 -3.73 31.73 17.40
N GLU A 171 -4.74 30.87 17.27
CA GLU A 171 -5.92 30.86 18.16
C GLU A 171 -5.55 30.49 19.60
N ILE A 172 -4.71 29.47 19.79
CA ILE A 172 -4.19 29.08 21.11
C ILE A 172 -3.45 30.25 21.76
N GLU A 173 -2.60 30.96 21.02
CA GLU A 173 -1.86 32.08 21.58
C GLU A 173 -2.78 33.24 21.94
N LYS A 174 -3.81 33.52 21.12
CA LYS A 174 -4.87 34.49 21.48
C LYS A 174 -5.59 34.09 22.76
N GLU A 175 -6.04 32.83 22.87
CA GLU A 175 -6.74 32.35 24.07
C GLU A 175 -5.86 32.42 25.32
N LYS A 176 -4.57 32.09 25.22
CA LYS A 176 -3.61 32.28 26.32
C LYS A 176 -3.57 33.74 26.77
N THR A 177 -3.48 34.70 25.85
CA THR A 177 -3.43 36.13 26.21
C THR A 177 -4.72 36.61 26.88
N VAL A 178 -5.88 36.07 26.49
CA VAL A 178 -7.16 36.36 27.14
C VAL A 178 -7.18 35.75 28.53
N CYS A 179 -6.82 34.48 28.66
CA CYS A 179 -6.75 33.77 29.94
C CYS A 179 -5.80 34.46 30.94
N THR A 180 -4.65 34.96 30.48
CA THR A 180 -3.73 35.72 31.35
C THR A 180 -4.35 37.04 31.82
N LYS A 181 -5.04 37.77 30.93
CA LYS A 181 -5.73 39.02 31.29
C LYS A 181 -6.86 38.76 32.29
N ASP A 182 -7.65 37.73 32.08
CA ASP A 182 -8.74 37.35 32.98
C ASP A 182 -8.22 36.92 34.35
N LYS A 183 -7.11 36.19 34.39
CA LYS A 183 -6.43 35.83 35.64
C LYS A 183 -5.94 37.06 36.40
N GLU A 184 -5.30 38.01 35.73
CA GLU A 184 -4.85 39.27 36.33
C GLU A 184 -6.03 40.11 36.84
N GLY A 185 -7.11 40.20 36.06
CA GLY A 185 -8.36 40.85 36.45
C GLY A 185 -8.98 40.22 37.69
N MET A 186 -9.06 38.89 37.74
CA MET A 186 -9.58 38.17 38.91
C MET A 186 -8.70 38.36 40.16
N LEU A 187 -7.37 38.38 40.01
CA LEU A 187 -6.44 38.66 41.10
C LEU A 187 -6.56 40.08 41.64
N LEU A 188 -6.81 41.07 40.77
CA LEU A 188 -7.12 42.45 41.18
C LEU A 188 -8.44 42.52 41.94
N SER A 189 -9.51 41.90 41.42
CA SER A 189 -10.81 41.86 42.11
C SER A 189 -10.72 41.17 43.47
N LYS A 190 -9.95 40.07 43.57
CA LYS A 190 -9.69 39.39 44.84
C LYS A 190 -9.04 40.33 45.86
N ARG A 191 -7.97 41.04 45.47
CA ARG A 191 -7.28 41.98 46.37
C ARG A 191 -8.21 43.08 46.87
N MET A 192 -9.01 43.67 45.98
CA MET A 192 -9.99 44.69 46.38
C MET A 192 -11.04 44.14 47.36
N ALA A 193 -11.52 42.91 47.15
CA ALA A 193 -12.46 42.28 48.06
C ALA A 193 -11.83 41.97 49.44
N GLU A 194 -10.56 41.54 49.48
CA GLU A 194 -9.82 41.31 50.72
C GLU A 194 -9.58 42.63 51.49
N GLU A 195 -9.26 43.73 50.81
CA GLU A 195 -9.12 45.06 51.41
C GLU A 195 -10.46 45.56 51.99
N GLN A 196 -11.55 45.42 51.24
CA GLN A 196 -12.89 45.77 51.72
C GLN A 196 -13.31 44.94 52.94
N LEU A 197 -12.96 43.65 52.96
CA LEU A 197 -13.21 42.78 54.10
C LEU A 197 -12.41 43.23 55.33
N ALA A 198 -11.14 43.57 55.17
CA ALA A 198 -10.30 44.06 56.26
C ALA A 198 -10.85 45.37 56.86
N GLU A 199 -11.31 46.29 56.03
CA GLU A 199 -11.92 47.55 56.47
C GLU A 199 -13.25 47.34 57.20
N CYS A 200 -14.08 46.41 56.70
CA CYS A 200 -15.32 46.01 57.36
C CYS A 200 -15.06 45.42 58.75
N VAL A 201 -14.05 44.54 58.89
CA VAL A 201 -13.67 43.95 60.19
C VAL A 201 -13.20 45.02 61.17
N LYS A 202 -12.34 45.96 60.75
CA LYS A 202 -11.92 47.10 61.60
C LYS A 202 -13.10 47.92 62.07
N SER A 203 -14.00 48.26 61.16
CA SER A 203 -15.21 49.04 61.46
C SER A 203 -16.10 48.33 62.46
N GLN A 204 -16.28 47.02 62.32
CA GLN A 204 -17.04 46.19 63.25
C GLN A 204 -16.41 46.17 64.65
N GLU A 205 -15.09 46.07 64.75
CA GLU A 205 -14.36 46.07 66.02
C GLU A 205 -14.52 47.40 66.77
N LEU A 206 -14.39 48.52 66.03
CA LEU A 206 -14.55 49.88 66.55
C LEU A 206 -15.97 50.09 67.11
N GLN A 207 -16.97 49.68 66.34
CA GLN A 207 -18.38 49.75 66.74
C GLN A 207 -18.67 48.87 67.97
N ARG A 208 -17.96 47.75 68.13
CA ARG A 208 -18.04 46.88 69.31
C ARG A 208 -17.51 47.58 70.56
N GLN A 209 -16.37 48.26 70.46
CA GLN A 209 -15.76 49.02 71.55
C GLN A 209 -16.64 50.20 71.97
N GLU A 210 -17.15 50.97 71.00
CA GLU A 210 -18.09 52.07 71.27
C GLU A 210 -19.34 51.59 72.01
N ARG A 211 -19.89 50.44 71.60
CA ARG A 211 -21.05 49.84 72.26
C ARG A 211 -20.76 49.42 73.70
N GLN A 212 -19.58 48.87 73.99
CA GLN A 212 -19.16 48.52 75.35
C GLN A 212 -19.07 49.78 76.22
N LEU A 213 -18.41 50.83 75.73
CA LEU A 213 -18.30 52.11 76.43
C LEU A 213 -19.68 52.72 76.71
N ALA A 214 -20.58 52.72 75.73
CA ALA A 214 -21.94 53.20 75.90
C ALA A 214 -22.72 52.38 76.94
N GLN A 215 -22.56 51.05 76.96
CA GLN A 215 -23.16 50.18 77.98
C GLN A 215 -22.64 50.47 79.39
N GLU A 216 -21.32 50.65 79.55
CA GLU A 216 -20.71 50.99 80.84
C GLU A 216 -21.20 52.35 81.36
N GLN A 217 -21.30 53.35 80.49
CA GLN A 217 -21.85 54.66 80.86
C GLN A 217 -23.33 54.57 81.24
N LEU A 218 -24.14 53.83 80.47
CA LEU A 218 -25.54 53.61 80.79
C LEU A 218 -25.71 52.93 82.16
N GLN A 219 -24.86 51.95 82.47
CA GLN A 219 -24.90 51.23 83.74
C GLN A 219 -24.51 52.15 84.91
N LYS A 220 -23.52 53.04 84.73
CA LYS A 220 -23.19 54.08 85.71
C LYS A 220 -24.36 55.03 85.95
N VAL A 221 -25.00 55.54 84.91
CA VAL A 221 -26.17 56.43 85.02
C VAL A 221 -27.33 55.70 85.71
N GLN A 222 -27.63 54.46 85.33
CA GLN A 222 -28.64 53.66 85.99
C GLN A 222 -28.35 53.49 87.49
N SER A 223 -27.10 53.19 87.87
CA SER A 223 -26.72 53.03 89.27
C SER A 223 -26.88 54.30 90.12
N LEU A 224 -26.69 55.48 89.52
CA LEU A 224 -26.77 56.78 90.21
C LEU A 224 -28.17 57.38 90.21
N CYS A 225 -28.98 57.12 89.17
CA CYS A 225 -30.29 57.76 88.99
C CYS A 225 -31.49 56.92 89.46
N LEU A 226 -31.41 55.57 89.44
CA LEU A 226 -32.50 54.71 89.95
C LEU A 226 -32.86 54.90 91.45
N PRO A 227 -31.94 55.26 92.37
CA PRO A 227 -32.28 55.45 93.78
C PRO A 227 -32.82 56.85 94.11
N LEU A 228 -32.94 57.76 93.13
CA LEU A 228 -33.36 59.15 93.37
C LEU A 228 -34.89 59.25 93.45
N ASP A 229 -35.44 59.05 94.65
CA ASP A 229 -36.86 59.28 94.94
C ASP A 229 -37.14 60.79 95.10
N LYS A 230 -37.91 61.34 94.17
CA LYS A 230 -38.24 62.77 94.07
C LYS A 230 -38.93 63.27 95.36
N ASP A 231 -39.89 62.50 95.87
CA ASP A 231 -40.70 62.93 97.01
C ASP A 231 -39.87 62.91 98.29
N LYS A 232 -38.97 61.93 98.42
CA LYS A 232 -38.01 61.85 99.52
C LYS A 232 -36.99 62.99 99.51
N PHE A 233 -36.41 63.30 98.34
CA PHE A 233 -35.44 64.38 98.20
C PHE A 233 -36.04 65.77 98.48
N GLU A 234 -37.25 66.05 97.98
CA GLU A 234 -37.95 67.30 98.28
C GLU A 234 -38.27 67.43 99.78
N THR A 235 -38.63 66.32 100.42
CA THR A 235 -38.91 66.28 101.87
C THR A 235 -37.65 66.54 102.69
N ASP A 236 -36.52 65.91 102.32
CA ASP A 236 -35.24 66.08 102.99
C ASP A 236 -34.69 67.51 102.86
N LEU A 237 -34.84 68.16 101.70
CA LEU A 237 -34.48 69.56 101.48
C LEU A 237 -35.29 70.53 102.35
N ARG A 238 -36.61 70.30 102.45
CA ARG A 238 -37.49 71.10 103.31
C ARG A 238 -37.15 70.92 104.79
N ASN A 239 -36.79 69.71 105.20
CA ASN A 239 -36.37 69.41 106.57
C ASN A 239 -35.02 70.06 106.89
N LEU A 240 -34.01 69.92 106.02
CA LEU A 240 -32.71 70.59 106.14
C LEU A 240 -32.83 72.11 106.23
N TRP A 241 -33.71 72.72 105.43
CA TRP A 241 -33.95 74.16 105.51
C TRP A 241 -34.58 74.56 106.84
N ARG A 242 -35.60 73.83 107.30
CA ARG A 242 -36.27 74.04 108.59
C ARG A 242 -35.32 73.89 109.77
N ASP A 243 -34.38 72.94 109.67
CA ASP A 243 -33.39 72.65 110.71
C ASP A 243 -32.13 73.53 110.60
N SER A 244 -32.01 74.34 109.54
CA SER A 244 -30.88 75.24 109.37
C SER A 244 -30.92 76.37 110.41
N ILE A 245 -29.73 76.88 110.72
CA ILE A 245 -29.53 77.95 111.72
C ILE A 245 -30.18 79.27 111.27
N ILE A 246 -30.45 79.43 109.98
CA ILE A 246 -30.94 80.66 109.34
C ILE A 246 -32.37 81.04 109.82
N PRO A 247 -33.41 80.20 109.64
CA PRO A 247 -34.76 80.52 110.15
C PRO A 247 -34.79 80.63 111.67
N ARG A 248 -34.07 79.76 112.40
CA ARG A 248 -34.01 79.80 113.87
C ARG A 248 -33.41 81.09 114.43
N ASN A 249 -32.34 81.60 113.83
CA ASN A 249 -31.72 82.85 114.28
C ASN A 249 -32.53 84.09 113.87
N LEU A 250 -33.20 84.06 112.71
CA LEU A 250 -34.07 85.14 112.25
C LEU A 250 -35.33 85.28 113.13
N ASP A 251 -35.90 84.16 113.61
CA ASP A 251 -37.01 84.18 114.56
C ASP A 251 -36.60 84.74 115.94
N SER A 252 -35.38 84.42 116.41
CA SER A 252 -34.85 84.97 117.67
C SER A 252 -34.53 86.47 117.61
N MET A 253 -34.17 87.00 116.44
CA MET A 253 -33.87 88.44 116.27
C MET A 253 -35.13 89.31 116.14
N SER A 254 -36.29 88.71 115.81
CA SER A 254 -37.56 89.42 115.62
C SER A 254 -38.21 89.94 116.91
N TYR A 255 -37.73 89.52 118.10
CA TYR A 255 -38.36 89.85 119.40
C TYR A 255 -37.75 91.05 120.14
N ASN A 256 -36.83 91.81 119.53
CA ASN A 256 -36.25 92.99 120.17
C ASN A 256 -36.99 94.30 119.80
N ILE A 257 -37.73 94.85 120.76
CA ILE A 257 -38.64 96.01 120.64
C ILE A 257 -37.92 97.37 120.54
N TYR A 258 -36.59 97.43 120.73
CA TYR A 258 -35.86 98.71 120.97
C TYR A 258 -34.83 99.15 119.90
N HIS A 259 -34.75 98.54 118.69
CA HIS A 259 -33.81 99.00 117.64
C HIS A 259 -34.45 99.13 116.23
N PRO A 260 -34.05 100.14 115.42
CA PRO A 260 -34.69 100.47 114.13
C PRO A 260 -34.23 99.58 112.94
N LEU A 261 -33.60 98.43 113.22
CA LEU A 261 -33.16 97.46 112.20
C LEU A 261 -34.31 96.62 111.61
N GLY A 262 -35.55 96.80 112.07
CA GLY A 262 -36.71 95.99 111.69
C GLY A 262 -37.01 95.96 110.18
N SER A 263 -36.73 97.03 109.44
CA SER A 263 -36.92 97.09 107.98
C SER A 263 -35.95 96.17 107.22
N GLU A 264 -34.66 96.23 107.57
CA GLU A 264 -33.61 95.43 106.93
C GLU A 264 -33.71 93.96 107.33
N VAL A 265 -33.99 93.67 108.62
CA VAL A 265 -34.20 92.31 109.11
C VAL A 265 -35.47 91.69 108.50
N ALA A 266 -36.56 92.46 108.31
CA ALA A 266 -37.74 91.98 107.61
C ALA A 266 -37.51 91.79 106.10
N SER A 267 -36.61 92.56 105.48
CA SER A 267 -36.18 92.35 104.10
C SER A 267 -35.35 91.06 103.95
N ILE A 268 -34.38 90.85 104.85
CA ILE A 268 -33.57 89.63 104.92
C ILE A 268 -34.46 88.41 105.22
N ARG A 269 -35.41 88.53 106.15
CA ARG A 269 -36.37 87.45 106.46
C ARG A 269 -37.21 87.08 105.24
N ARG A 270 -37.76 88.06 104.52
CA ARG A 270 -38.51 87.80 103.27
C ARG A 270 -37.63 87.17 102.19
N ALA A 271 -36.37 87.57 102.07
CA ALA A 271 -35.42 86.95 101.14
C ALA A 271 -35.07 85.50 101.53
N CYS A 272 -34.90 85.22 102.83
CA CYS A 272 -34.68 83.87 103.35
C CYS A 272 -35.93 82.99 103.25
N ASP A 273 -37.13 83.50 103.51
CA ASP A 273 -38.39 82.76 103.35
C ASP A 273 -38.68 82.45 101.86
N HIS A 274 -38.14 83.26 100.95
CA HIS A 274 -38.22 83.02 99.51
C HIS A 274 -37.18 82.01 99.00
N MET A 275 -36.10 81.72 99.74
CA MET A 275 -35.06 80.78 99.30
C MET A 275 -35.57 79.36 99.05
N PRO A 276 -36.43 78.75 99.89
CA PRO A 276 -37.03 77.45 99.60
C PRO A 276 -37.83 77.43 98.30
N SER A 277 -38.56 78.51 98.01
CA SER A 277 -39.30 78.69 96.75
C SER A 277 -38.34 78.78 95.56
N LEU A 278 -37.25 79.54 95.70
CA LEU A 278 -36.21 79.67 94.68
C LEU A 278 -35.50 78.32 94.43
N MET A 279 -35.15 77.59 95.49
CA MET A 279 -34.54 76.27 95.43
C MET A 279 -35.49 75.25 94.78
N THR A 280 -36.77 75.27 95.13
CA THR A 280 -37.78 74.40 94.51
C THR A 280 -37.91 74.69 93.01
N SER A 281 -37.98 75.97 92.62
CA SER A 281 -38.01 76.39 91.21
C SER A 281 -36.77 75.94 90.43
N LYS A 282 -35.58 76.01 91.04
CA LYS A 282 -34.33 75.51 90.44
C LYS A 282 -34.29 73.98 90.34
N VAL A 283 -34.80 73.26 91.33
CA VAL A 283 -34.96 71.80 91.26
C VAL A 283 -35.96 71.40 90.17
N GLU A 284 -37.07 72.14 90.01
CA GLU A 284 -38.04 71.92 88.93
C GLU A 284 -37.46 72.23 87.53
N GLU A 285 -36.64 73.27 87.41
CA GLU A 285 -35.91 73.58 86.16
C GLU A 285 -34.92 72.47 85.80
N LEU A 286 -34.15 71.98 86.77
CA LEU A 286 -33.27 70.81 86.62
C LEU A 286 -34.06 69.53 86.27
N ALA A 287 -35.20 69.29 86.91
CA ALA A 287 -36.06 68.13 86.64
C ALA A 287 -36.68 68.19 85.23
N ARG A 288 -37.10 69.38 84.78
CA ARG A 288 -37.57 69.57 83.39
C ARG A 288 -36.45 69.36 82.38
N SER A 289 -35.26 69.88 82.64
CA SER A 289 -34.07 69.66 81.81
C SER A 289 -33.70 68.18 81.72
N LEU A 290 -33.68 67.48 82.87
CA LEU A 290 -33.41 66.05 82.95
C LEU A 290 -34.45 65.22 82.18
N ARG A 291 -35.76 65.54 82.34
CA ARG A 291 -36.84 64.86 81.62
C ARG A 291 -36.70 65.05 80.10
N ALA A 292 -36.42 66.27 79.64
CA ALA A 292 -36.13 66.53 78.23
C ALA A 292 -34.86 65.81 77.73
N GLY A 293 -33.89 65.53 78.62
CA GLY A 293 -32.73 64.67 78.34
C GLY A 293 -33.13 63.20 78.17
N ILE A 294 -33.94 62.67 79.10
CA ILE A 294 -34.47 61.30 79.05
C ILE A 294 -35.33 61.08 77.79
N ASP A 295 -36.20 62.03 77.45
CA ASP A 295 -37.05 61.97 76.26
C ASP A 295 -36.23 61.97 74.96
N ARG A 296 -35.13 62.71 74.91
CA ARG A 296 -34.18 62.68 73.79
C ARG A 296 -33.47 61.34 73.66
N VAL A 297 -32.89 60.84 74.76
CA VAL A 297 -32.19 59.55 74.77
C VAL A 297 -33.14 58.40 74.44
N THR A 298 -34.38 58.43 74.91
CA THR A 298 -35.38 57.39 74.58
C THR A 298 -35.77 57.41 73.10
N HIS A 299 -35.94 58.58 72.48
CA HIS A 299 -36.13 58.70 71.03
C HIS A 299 -34.93 58.16 70.26
N GLU A 300 -33.71 58.62 70.58
CA GLU A 300 -32.47 58.13 69.95
C GLU A 300 -32.31 56.62 70.07
N ASN A 301 -32.65 56.05 71.23
CA ASN A 301 -32.57 54.61 71.47
C ASN A 301 -33.60 53.83 70.64
N SER A 302 -34.80 54.39 70.44
CA SER A 302 -35.83 53.80 69.57
C SER A 302 -35.42 53.82 68.09
N ASP A 303 -34.78 54.90 67.64
CA ASP A 303 -34.26 55.04 66.28
C ASP A 303 -33.08 54.10 66.06
N LEU A 304 -32.15 54.01 67.01
CA LEU A 304 -31.04 53.05 66.99
C LEU A 304 -31.54 51.60 66.98
N GLN A 305 -32.61 51.28 67.71
CA GLN A 305 -33.23 49.95 67.66
C GLN A 305 -33.80 49.65 66.27
N ARG A 306 -34.46 50.61 65.61
CA ARG A 306 -34.90 50.45 64.22
C ARG A 306 -33.73 50.21 63.28
N GLN A 307 -32.70 51.06 63.33
CA GLN A 307 -31.51 50.94 62.49
C GLN A 307 -30.80 49.58 62.69
N LYS A 308 -30.69 49.12 63.93
CA LYS A 308 -30.15 47.79 64.26
C LYS A 308 -30.97 46.69 63.59
N LEU A 309 -32.29 46.74 63.68
CA LEU A 309 -33.17 45.70 63.15
C LEU A 309 -33.12 45.66 61.62
N ASP A 310 -33.01 46.81 60.97
CA ASP A 310 -32.82 46.91 59.51
C ASP A 310 -31.42 46.42 59.08
N ALA A 311 -30.37 46.75 59.83
CA ALA A 311 -29.02 46.22 59.60
C ALA A 311 -28.96 44.69 59.78
N GLU A 312 -29.63 44.13 60.79
CA GLU A 312 -29.72 42.68 61.00
C GLU A 312 -30.47 41.97 59.86
N ARG A 313 -31.54 42.57 59.35
CA ARG A 313 -32.23 42.07 58.15
C ARG A 313 -31.33 42.10 56.91
N GLY A 314 -30.61 43.20 56.71
CA GLY A 314 -29.63 43.34 55.62
C GLY A 314 -28.51 42.31 55.71
N LEU A 315 -27.99 42.05 56.92
CA LEU A 315 -26.97 41.02 57.16
C LEU A 315 -27.50 39.62 56.81
N ARG A 316 -28.72 39.27 57.22
CA ARG A 316 -29.33 37.98 56.88
C ARG A 316 -29.51 37.81 55.38
N ALA A 317 -30.04 38.84 54.69
CA ALA A 317 -30.19 38.82 53.24
C ALA A 317 -28.83 38.67 52.53
N SER A 318 -27.79 39.35 53.02
CA SER A 318 -26.42 39.21 52.51
C SER A 318 -25.85 37.80 52.73
N GLN A 319 -26.08 37.20 53.90
CA GLN A 319 -25.66 35.82 54.19
C GLN A 319 -26.37 34.79 53.31
N GLU A 320 -27.68 34.94 53.09
CA GLU A 320 -28.45 34.09 52.19
C GLU A 320 -27.97 34.23 50.74
N ALA A 321 -27.73 35.46 50.28
CA ALA A 321 -27.16 35.72 48.96
C ALA A 321 -25.76 35.11 48.81
N LYS A 322 -24.90 35.24 49.83
CA LYS A 322 -23.57 34.62 49.86
C LYS A 322 -23.66 33.10 49.75
N GLN A 323 -24.50 32.45 50.57
CA GLN A 323 -24.67 30.99 50.50
C GLN A 323 -25.19 30.52 49.14
N LYS A 324 -26.11 31.28 48.53
CA LYS A 324 -26.61 30.98 47.19
C LYS A 324 -25.50 31.09 46.14
N LEU A 325 -24.72 32.17 46.17
CA LEU A 325 -23.58 32.36 45.27
C LEU A 325 -22.49 31.30 45.47
N GLU A 326 -22.19 30.91 46.71
CA GLU A 326 -21.24 29.83 47.00
C GLU A 326 -21.71 28.48 46.44
N LYS A 327 -22.99 28.14 46.61
CA LYS A 327 -23.57 26.93 46.01
C LYS A 327 -23.54 26.98 44.48
N GLU A 328 -23.87 28.12 43.88
CA GLU A 328 -23.81 28.30 42.42
C GLU A 328 -22.36 28.22 41.91
N ALA A 329 -21.40 28.80 42.62
CA ALA A 329 -19.97 28.73 42.30
C ALA A 329 -19.45 27.29 42.40
N GLN A 330 -19.74 26.57 43.49
CA GLN A 330 -19.39 25.16 43.65
C GLN A 330 -20.01 24.28 42.57
N ALA A 331 -21.28 24.53 42.21
CA ALA A 331 -21.94 23.79 41.13
C ALA A 331 -21.31 24.08 39.76
N ARG A 332 -20.89 25.33 39.50
CA ARG A 332 -20.16 25.70 38.27
C ARG A 332 -18.77 25.07 38.23
N GLU A 333 -18.04 25.09 39.33
CA GLU A 333 -16.72 24.48 39.45
C GLU A 333 -16.79 22.96 39.24
N ALA A 334 -17.74 22.27 39.90
CA ALA A 334 -17.96 20.85 39.71
C ALA A 334 -18.32 20.51 38.25
N LYS A 335 -19.16 21.33 37.60
CA LYS A 335 -19.48 21.17 36.17
C LYS A 335 -18.26 21.35 35.27
N LEU A 336 -17.46 22.39 35.50
CA LEU A 336 -16.23 22.65 34.73
C LEU A 336 -15.20 21.54 34.94
N GLN A 337 -15.06 21.04 36.15
CA GLN A 337 -14.15 19.94 36.48
C GLN A 337 -14.59 18.63 35.82
N ALA A 338 -15.90 18.33 35.83
CA ALA A 338 -16.46 17.19 35.12
C ALA A 338 -16.23 17.29 33.61
N GLU A 339 -16.50 18.45 33.01
CA GLU A 339 -16.30 18.67 31.56
C GLU A 339 -14.83 18.58 31.17
N CYS A 340 -13.92 19.17 31.96
CA CYS A 340 -12.48 19.06 31.75
C CYS A 340 -12.00 17.61 31.82
N SER A 341 -12.49 16.83 32.80
CA SER A 341 -12.16 15.40 32.92
C SER A 341 -12.68 14.61 31.71
N ARG A 342 -13.90 14.91 31.24
CA ARG A 342 -14.52 14.28 30.06
C ARG A 342 -13.72 14.58 28.80
N GLN A 343 -13.36 15.84 28.56
CA GLN A 343 -12.57 16.24 27.39
C GLN A 343 -11.17 15.63 27.43
N THR A 344 -10.53 15.57 28.60
CA THR A 344 -9.23 14.93 28.77
C THR A 344 -9.31 13.45 28.43
N GLN A 345 -10.36 12.76 28.90
CA GLN A 345 -10.57 11.35 28.59
C GLN A 345 -10.79 11.11 27.10
N LEU A 346 -11.64 11.91 26.44
CA LEU A 346 -11.85 11.83 24.99
C LEU A 346 -10.56 12.05 24.20
N ALA A 347 -9.77 13.06 24.57
CA ALA A 347 -8.48 13.32 23.91
C ALA A 347 -7.49 12.16 24.09
N LEU A 348 -7.48 11.50 25.25
CA LEU A 348 -6.65 10.32 25.49
C LEU A 348 -7.12 9.10 24.68
N GLU A 349 -8.44 8.90 24.57
CA GLU A 349 -9.05 7.84 23.77
C GLU A 349 -8.77 8.03 22.28
N GLU A 350 -8.96 9.24 21.74
CA GLU A 350 -8.60 9.59 20.35
C GLU A 350 -7.11 9.40 20.09
N LYS A 351 -6.24 9.87 21.00
CA LYS A 351 -4.79 9.67 20.88
C LYS A 351 -4.42 8.18 20.88
N ALA A 352 -5.11 7.35 21.67
CA ALA A 352 -4.90 5.91 21.68
C ALA A 352 -5.38 5.25 20.38
N ALA A 353 -6.53 5.67 19.84
CA ALA A 353 -7.05 5.21 18.56
C ALA A 353 -6.10 5.55 17.40
N LEU A 354 -5.68 6.82 17.29
CA LEU A 354 -4.73 7.28 16.26
C LEU A 354 -3.38 6.57 16.35
N ARG A 355 -2.90 6.26 17.56
CA ARG A 355 -1.68 5.45 17.72
C ARG A 355 -1.85 4.04 17.20
N LYS A 356 -3.00 3.40 17.48
CA LYS A 356 -3.32 2.06 16.95
C LYS A 356 -3.39 2.07 15.43
N GLU A 357 -4.06 3.05 14.83
CA GLU A 357 -4.12 3.20 13.36
C GLU A 357 -2.75 3.46 12.75
N ARG A 358 -1.94 4.32 13.36
CA ARG A 358 -0.55 4.53 12.93
C ARG A 358 0.24 3.23 12.98
N ASP A 359 0.10 2.44 14.04
CA ASP A 359 0.80 1.16 14.18
C ASP A 359 0.30 0.10 13.20
N SER A 360 -0.99 0.05 12.88
CA SER A 360 -1.50 -0.85 11.84
C SER A 360 -1.00 -0.45 10.45
N LEU A 361 -1.06 0.84 10.11
CA LEU A 361 -0.55 1.35 8.84
C LEU A 361 0.96 1.14 8.70
N ALA A 362 1.73 1.31 9.79
CA ALA A 362 3.16 1.03 9.78
C ALA A 362 3.46 -0.46 9.51
N LYS A 363 2.66 -1.37 10.07
CA LYS A 363 2.79 -2.82 9.79
C LYS A 363 2.44 -3.15 8.35
N GLU A 364 1.32 -2.63 7.84
CA GLU A 364 0.92 -2.81 6.44
C GLU A 364 1.98 -2.27 5.48
N LEU A 365 2.58 -1.12 5.79
CA LEU A 365 3.67 -0.55 5.01
C LEU A 365 4.89 -1.47 4.98
N GLU A 366 5.30 -2.02 6.13
CA GLU A 366 6.43 -2.95 6.20
C GLU A 366 6.16 -4.27 5.46
N GLU A 367 4.94 -4.80 5.52
CA GLU A 367 4.53 -5.96 4.73
C GLU A 367 4.61 -5.66 3.22
N LYS A 368 4.06 -4.51 2.79
CA LYS A 368 4.11 -4.09 1.38
C LYS A 368 5.53 -3.81 0.90
N LYS A 369 6.41 -3.28 1.75
CA LYS A 369 7.84 -3.13 1.43
C LYS A 369 8.51 -4.48 1.22
N ARG A 370 8.26 -5.47 2.09
CA ARG A 370 8.81 -6.83 1.94
C ARG A 370 8.31 -7.49 0.66
N GLU A 371 7.02 -7.39 0.35
CA GLU A 371 6.46 -7.86 -0.92
C GLU A 371 7.15 -7.18 -2.12
N ALA A 372 7.34 -5.86 -2.07
CA ALA A 372 8.00 -5.11 -3.12
C ALA A 372 9.49 -5.50 -3.29
N GLU A 373 10.21 -5.73 -2.19
CA GLU A 373 11.59 -6.21 -2.21
C GLU A 373 11.70 -7.63 -2.79
N GLN A 374 10.77 -8.52 -2.43
CA GLN A 374 10.70 -9.88 -2.97
C GLN A 374 10.45 -9.85 -4.48
N LEU A 375 9.49 -9.05 -4.95
CA LEU A 375 9.23 -8.85 -6.38
C LEU A 375 10.44 -8.23 -7.09
N ARG A 376 11.16 -7.30 -6.45
CA ARG A 376 12.40 -6.71 -6.99
C ARG A 376 13.49 -7.75 -7.17
N LEU A 377 13.69 -8.62 -6.17
CA LEU A 377 14.66 -9.71 -6.24
C LEU A 377 14.29 -10.69 -7.36
N GLU A 378 13.01 -11.06 -7.47
CA GLU A 378 12.52 -11.92 -8.54
C GLU A 378 12.76 -11.31 -9.92
N LEU A 379 12.48 -10.01 -10.09
CA LEU A 379 12.78 -9.28 -11.33
C LEU A 379 14.28 -9.22 -11.63
N ALA A 380 15.14 -9.02 -10.62
CA ALA A 380 16.58 -9.01 -10.81
C ALA A 380 17.10 -10.38 -11.26
N ILE A 381 16.61 -11.47 -10.68
CA ILE A 381 16.93 -12.84 -11.09
C ILE A 381 16.48 -13.07 -12.53
N LYS A 382 15.23 -12.72 -12.88
CA LYS A 382 14.70 -12.85 -14.24
C LYS A 382 15.49 -12.03 -15.25
N ASN A 383 15.85 -10.79 -14.94
CA ASN A 383 16.69 -9.96 -15.80
C ASN A 383 18.09 -10.56 -16.00
N SER A 384 18.71 -11.09 -14.95
CA SER A 384 20.01 -11.75 -15.07
C SER A 384 19.95 -13.03 -15.92
N ALA A 385 18.86 -13.79 -15.83
CA ALA A 385 18.61 -14.96 -16.66
C ALA A 385 18.36 -14.58 -18.12
N LEU A 386 17.59 -13.50 -18.36
CA LEU A 386 17.38 -12.94 -19.69
C LEU A 386 18.69 -12.46 -20.31
N ASP A 387 19.51 -11.71 -19.58
CA ASP A 387 20.82 -11.26 -20.05
C ASP A 387 21.76 -12.43 -20.37
N THR A 388 21.70 -13.50 -19.59
CA THR A 388 22.47 -14.73 -19.84
C THR A 388 21.97 -15.44 -21.10
N CYS A 389 20.66 -15.47 -21.33
CA CYS A 389 20.06 -16.00 -22.56
C CYS A 389 20.42 -15.15 -23.79
N ILE A 390 20.39 -13.82 -23.66
CA ILE A 390 20.81 -12.89 -24.72
C ILE A 390 22.28 -13.11 -25.05
N ARG A 391 23.16 -13.20 -24.04
CA ARG A 391 24.59 -13.50 -24.22
C ARG A 391 24.85 -14.88 -24.83
N ALA A 392 24.03 -15.89 -24.53
CA ALA A 392 24.12 -17.21 -25.15
C ALA A 392 23.64 -17.22 -26.61
N LYS A 393 22.82 -16.24 -27.02
CA LYS A 393 22.24 -16.14 -28.37
C LYS A 393 22.97 -15.15 -29.28
N SER A 394 23.86 -14.30 -28.75
CA SER A 394 24.63 -13.32 -29.53
C SER A 394 25.99 -13.84 -29.97
N GLN A 395 26.01 -14.67 -31.03
CA GLN A 395 27.09 -14.59 -32.03
C GLN A 395 26.69 -13.55 -33.11
N PRO A 396 27.66 -12.84 -33.71
CA PRO A 396 27.37 -11.59 -34.40
C PRO A 396 26.86 -11.82 -35.84
N MET A 397 25.65 -11.34 -36.12
CA MET A 397 25.29 -10.83 -37.45
C MET A 397 24.61 -9.47 -37.32
N THR A 398 25.24 -8.47 -37.92
CA THR A 398 24.75 -7.12 -38.21
C THR A 398 24.17 -7.07 -39.64
N PRO A 399 23.55 -5.96 -40.10
CA PRO A 399 22.21 -5.52 -39.70
C PRO A 399 21.31 -5.20 -40.92
N GLY A 400 19.99 -5.16 -40.74
CA GLY A 400 19.13 -4.49 -41.72
C GLY A 400 17.64 -4.75 -41.57
N LEU A 401 16.87 -3.74 -41.19
CA LEU A 401 16.10 -2.90 -42.13
C LEU A 401 15.11 -1.99 -41.39
N ARG A 402 14.75 -0.93 -42.11
CA ARG A 402 14.09 0.32 -41.71
C ARG A 402 12.59 0.22 -41.34
N PRO A 403 12.03 1.30 -40.76
CA PRO A 403 10.71 1.30 -40.13
C PRO A 403 9.57 1.69 -41.10
N MET A 404 8.44 0.99 -40.97
CA MET A 404 7.09 1.40 -41.37
C MET A 404 6.14 0.74 -40.35
N GLY A 405 5.05 1.31 -39.86
CA GLY A 405 4.34 2.55 -40.12
C GLY A 405 3.03 2.45 -39.34
N ALA A 406 2.54 3.59 -38.85
CA ALA A 406 1.25 3.89 -38.22
C ALA A 406 0.44 2.75 -37.55
N ALA A 407 0.30 2.88 -36.23
CA ALA A 407 -0.59 2.08 -35.39
C ALA A 407 -2.05 2.11 -35.89
N PRO A 408 -2.75 0.96 -35.97
CA PRO A 408 -4.19 0.95 -36.10
C PRO A 408 -4.83 1.39 -34.77
N ASN A 409 -5.94 2.10 -34.85
CA ASN A 409 -6.77 2.49 -33.71
C ASN A 409 -6.96 1.32 -32.72
N PRO A 410 -6.89 1.59 -31.40
CA PRO A 410 -7.00 0.55 -30.40
C PRO A 410 -8.38 -0.10 -30.50
N ARG A 411 -8.41 -1.39 -30.84
CA ARG A 411 -9.58 -2.22 -30.58
C ARG A 411 -9.79 -2.21 -29.08
N ILE A 412 -11.01 -1.95 -28.64
CA ILE A 412 -11.38 -1.98 -27.22
C ILE A 412 -11.24 -3.44 -26.79
N ILE A 413 -10.13 -3.76 -26.13
CA ILE A 413 -9.90 -5.07 -25.51
C ILE A 413 -10.69 -5.06 -24.21
N GLU A 414 -11.45 -6.12 -23.98
CA GLU A 414 -12.20 -6.30 -22.74
C GLU A 414 -11.23 -6.35 -21.54
N PRO A 415 -11.46 -5.58 -20.45
CA PRO A 415 -10.54 -5.50 -19.32
C PRO A 415 -10.19 -6.86 -18.70
N ALA A 416 -11.14 -7.79 -18.67
CA ALA A 416 -10.94 -9.15 -18.16
C ALA A 416 -9.96 -9.96 -19.04
N ALA A 417 -10.07 -9.85 -20.36
CA ALA A 417 -9.16 -10.52 -21.29
C ALA A 417 -7.74 -9.95 -21.23
N LEU A 418 -7.60 -8.65 -20.96
CA LEU A 418 -6.31 -8.00 -20.77
C LEU A 418 -5.63 -8.48 -19.48
N GLU A 419 -6.37 -8.57 -18.36
CA GLU A 419 -5.84 -9.10 -17.10
C GLU A 419 -5.51 -10.60 -17.18
N GLU A 420 -6.31 -11.38 -17.89
CA GLU A 420 -6.02 -12.80 -18.15
C GLU A 420 -4.75 -12.95 -19.00
N TYR A 421 -4.55 -12.10 -20.02
CA TYR A 421 -3.33 -12.10 -20.82
C TYR A 421 -2.10 -11.68 -19.98
N LYS A 422 -2.19 -10.62 -19.18
CA LYS A 422 -1.13 -10.24 -18.23
C LYS A 422 -0.77 -11.40 -17.31
N ARG A 423 -1.77 -12.10 -16.76
CA ARG A 423 -1.57 -13.28 -15.91
C ARG A 423 -0.88 -14.41 -16.65
N LYS A 424 -1.32 -14.74 -17.87
CA LYS A 424 -0.69 -15.78 -18.70
C LYS A 424 0.76 -15.44 -19.06
N VAL A 425 1.07 -14.17 -19.34
CA VAL A 425 2.45 -13.71 -19.57
C VAL A 425 3.31 -13.83 -18.30
N LEU A 426 2.74 -13.52 -17.13
CA LEU A 426 3.44 -13.68 -15.85
C LEU A 426 3.64 -15.16 -15.48
N GLU A 427 2.66 -16.02 -15.77
CA GLU A 427 2.71 -17.46 -15.53
C GLU A 427 3.64 -18.19 -16.51
N SER A 428 3.68 -17.79 -17.79
CA SER A 428 4.61 -18.36 -18.78
C SER A 428 6.08 -18.00 -18.49
N GLN A 429 6.31 -16.93 -17.74
CA GLN A 429 7.63 -16.52 -17.23
C GLN A 429 7.94 -17.09 -15.85
N ARG A 430 7.07 -17.95 -15.28
CA ARG A 430 7.33 -18.65 -14.02
C ARG A 430 8.10 -19.95 -14.33
N PRO A 431 9.30 -20.17 -13.78
CA PRO A 431 10.01 -21.45 -13.96
C PRO A 431 9.19 -22.61 -13.35
N PRO A 432 9.29 -23.84 -13.91
CA PRO A 432 8.58 -24.99 -13.37
C PRO A 432 8.98 -25.22 -11.92
N ALA A 433 7.97 -25.29 -11.04
CA ALA A 433 8.16 -25.53 -9.61
C ALA A 433 8.96 -26.83 -9.42
N VAL A 434 10.15 -26.72 -8.85
CA VAL A 434 10.95 -27.85 -8.41
C VAL A 434 10.14 -28.57 -7.32
N ILE A 435 9.72 -29.80 -7.61
CA ILE A 435 9.10 -30.71 -6.66
C ILE A 435 10.11 -30.94 -5.52
N PRO A 436 9.74 -30.76 -4.23
CA PRO A 436 10.66 -31.06 -3.14
C PRO A 436 10.87 -32.57 -3.10
N ALA A 437 12.12 -33.00 -3.33
CA ALA A 437 12.53 -34.38 -3.15
C ALA A 437 12.34 -34.80 -1.69
N ALA A 438 11.65 -35.91 -1.49
CA ALA A 438 11.49 -36.57 -0.19
C ALA A 438 12.85 -36.93 0.43
N PRO A 439 12.98 -36.92 1.77
CA PRO A 439 14.24 -37.21 2.44
C PRO A 439 14.56 -38.71 2.34
N SER A 440 15.75 -39.05 1.82
CA SER A 440 16.25 -40.42 1.81
C SER A 440 16.65 -40.84 3.24
N SER A 441 15.98 -41.86 3.76
CA SER A 441 16.53 -42.71 4.82
C SER A 441 17.60 -43.61 4.20
N GLY A 442 18.77 -43.68 4.84
CA GLY A 442 19.92 -44.51 4.45
C GLY A 442 21.17 -44.08 5.19
#